data_AF-A0AAP0RSM4-F1
#
_entry.id   AF-A0AAP0RSM4-F1
#
_cell.length_a   1.000
_cell.length_b   1.000
_cell.length_c   1.000
_cell.angle_alpha   90.00
_cell.angle_beta   90.00
_cell.angle_gamma   90.00
#
_symmetry.space_group_name_H-M   'P 1'
#
loop_
_entity.id
_entity.type
_entity.pdbx_description
1 polymer ?
#
loop_
_entity_poly.entity_id
_entity_poly.type
_entity_poly.pdbx_seq_one_letter_code
_entity_poly.pdbx_strand_id
1 'polypeptide(L)' 'MKENTISHVKSLAEFLEYPFSVEEESDGVIEEISRFCSFENLKELEPNKTGRFLWVENKTFFRKALVGDWISA' A
#
# COMPACT_ATOMS: atom_id res chain seq x y z
N MET A 1 1.01 5.91 8.61
CA MET A 1 0.77 4.81 7.65
C MET A 1 1.61 3.57 7.95
N LYS A 2 2.93 3.54 7.68
CA LYS A 2 3.73 2.29 7.70
C LYS A 2 3.70 1.50 9.03
N GLU A 3 3.67 2.18 10.18
CA GLU A 3 3.72 1.52 11.49
C GLU A 3 2.39 0.90 11.94
N ASN A 4 1.25 1.41 11.46
CA ASN A 4 -0.08 0.94 11.87
C ASN A 4 -1.07 0.95 10.69
N THR A 5 -0.72 0.21 9.63
CA THR A 5 -1.48 0.20 8.37
C THR A 5 -2.94 -0.20 8.58
N ILE A 6 -3.22 -1.23 9.40
CA ILE A 6 -4.59 -1.73 9.66
C ILE A 6 -5.48 -0.63 10.23
N SER A 7 -5.03 0.07 11.28
CA SER A 7 -5.82 1.15 11.88
C SER A 7 -6.07 2.28 10.89
N HIS A 8 -5.08 2.63 10.07
CA HIS A 8 -5.25 3.69 9.09
C HIS A 8 -6.18 3.31 7.94
N VAL A 9 -6.16 2.05 7.50
CA VAL A 9 -7.09 1.54 6.48
C VAL A 9 -8.53 1.56 7.01
N LYS A 10 -8.74 1.17 8.28
CA LYS A 10 -10.05 1.31 8.94
C LYS A 10 -10.52 2.77 8.98
N SER A 11 -9.69 3.69 9.48
CA SER A 11 -10.06 5.10 9.54
C SER A 11 -10.32 5.72 8.15
N LEU A 12 -9.62 5.26 7.10
CA LEU A 12 -9.89 5.71 5.74
C LEU A 12 -11.24 5.20 5.23
N ALA A 13 -11.58 3.96 5.52
CA ALA A 13 -12.85 3.35 5.14
C ALA A 13 -14.04 4.06 5.83
N GLU A 14 -13.90 4.37 7.13
CA GLU A 14 -14.85 5.20 7.88
C GLU A 14 -15.01 6.60 7.26
N PHE A 15 -13.89 7.26 6.91
CA PHE A 15 -13.92 8.59 6.29
C PHE A 15 -14.62 8.59 4.91
N LEU A 16 -14.52 7.50 4.17
CA LEU A 16 -15.17 7.33 2.86
C LEU A 16 -16.65 6.92 2.97
N GLU A 17 -17.20 6.80 4.18
CA GLU A 17 -18.55 6.28 4.46
C GLU A 17 -18.76 4.81 4.03
N TYR A 18 -17.67 4.04 3.97
CA TYR A 18 -17.66 2.60 3.70
C TYR A 18 -16.89 1.84 4.80
N PRO A 19 -17.35 1.90 6.07
CA PRO A 19 -16.68 1.18 7.15
C PRO A 19 -16.75 -0.33 6.92
N PHE A 20 -15.72 -1.05 7.39
CA PHE A 20 -15.71 -2.51 7.35
C PHE A 20 -16.76 -3.10 8.29
N SER A 21 -17.42 -4.17 7.85
CA SER A 21 -18.33 -4.95 8.68
C SER A 21 -17.56 -5.81 9.70
N VAL A 22 -18.24 -6.29 10.74
CA VAL A 22 -17.64 -7.21 11.72
C VAL A 22 -17.17 -8.50 11.03
N GLU A 23 -17.94 -8.98 10.06
CA GLU A 23 -17.61 -10.15 9.25
C GLU A 23 -16.33 -9.90 8.43
N GLU A 24 -16.23 -8.78 7.72
CA GLU A 24 -15.03 -8.43 6.94
C GLU A 24 -13.78 -8.30 7.82
N GLU A 25 -13.93 -7.72 9.01
CA GLU A 25 -12.85 -7.69 10.00
C GLU A 25 -12.47 -9.09 10.48
N SER A 26 -13.44 -9.95 10.77
CA SER A 26 -13.20 -11.32 11.23
C SER A 26 -12.59 -12.22 10.14
N ASP A 27 -12.92 -11.96 8.88
CA ASP A 27 -12.40 -12.66 7.70
C ASP A 27 -11.01 -12.15 7.30
N GLY A 28 -10.50 -11.10 7.97
CA GLY A 28 -9.16 -10.57 7.73
C GLY A 28 -9.03 -9.78 6.43
N VAL A 29 -10.13 -9.18 5.94
CA VAL A 29 -10.16 -8.42 4.69
C VAL A 29 -9.18 -7.24 4.74
N ILE A 30 -9.02 -6.61 5.91
CA ILE A 30 -8.17 -5.42 6.08
C ILE A 30 -6.69 -5.81 5.97
N GLU A 31 -6.33 -6.95 6.54
CA GLU A 31 -5.01 -7.56 6.43
C GLU A 31 -4.72 -7.95 4.98
N GLU A 32 -5.71 -8.47 4.25
CA GLU A 32 -5.58 -8.78 2.84
C GLU A 32 -5.36 -7.53 1.98
N ILE A 33 -6.16 -6.49 2.17
CA ILE A 33 -5.98 -5.19 1.49
C ILE A 33 -4.60 -4.62 1.82
N SER A 34 -4.20 -4.64 3.09
CA SER A 34 -2.90 -4.11 3.53
C SER A 34 -1.72 -4.86 2.90
N ARG A 35 -1.82 -6.18 2.78
CA ARG A 35 -0.83 -7.03 2.12
C ARG A 35 -0.82 -6.80 0.61
N PHE A 36 -1.97 -6.73 -0.03
CA PHE A 36 -2.10 -6.49 -1.46
C PHE A 36 -1.54 -5.11 -1.87
N CYS A 37 -1.86 -4.07 -1.10
CA CYS A 37 -1.39 -2.71 -1.32
C CYS A 37 -0.01 -2.42 -0.72
N SER A 38 0.67 -3.41 -0.15
CA SER A 38 2.00 -3.24 0.42
C SER A 38 3.01 -2.81 -0.64
N PHE A 39 4.03 -2.07 -0.22
CA PHE A 39 5.08 -1.63 -1.14
C PHE A 39 5.77 -2.81 -1.81
N GLU A 40 6.07 -3.86 -1.05
CA GLU A 40 6.71 -5.08 -1.51
C GLU A 40 5.85 -5.78 -2.58
N ASN A 41 4.54 -5.92 -2.35
CA ASN A 41 3.65 -6.55 -3.32
C ASN A 41 3.50 -5.71 -4.59
N LEU A 42 3.19 -4.41 -4.45
CA LEU A 42 2.98 -3.53 -5.59
C LEU A 42 4.25 -3.36 -6.44
N LYS A 43 5.43 -3.29 -5.82
CA LYS A 43 6.72 -3.20 -6.53
C LYS A 43 6.98 -4.41 -7.40
N GLU A 44 6.49 -5.59 -7.01
CA GLU A 44 6.73 -6.83 -7.73
C GLU A 44 5.77 -7.09 -8.88
N LEU A 45 4.67 -6.33 -9.00
CA LEU A 45 3.74 -6.43 -10.12
C LEU A 45 4.40 -6.04 -11.44
N GLU A 46 4.20 -6.84 -12.49
CA GLU A 46 4.79 -6.63 -13.81
C GLU A 46 4.57 -5.22 -14.40
N PRO A 47 3.36 -4.62 -14.31
CA PRO A 47 3.15 -3.25 -14.76
C PRO A 47 4.02 -2.21 -14.04
N ASN A 48 4.41 -2.47 -12.79
CA ASN A 48 5.25 -1.57 -12.00
C ASN A 48 6.74 -1.82 -12.23
N LYS A 49 7.14 -3.02 -12.66
CA LYS A 49 8.53 -3.32 -13.05
C LYS A 49 8.90 -2.84 -14.45
N THR A 50 8.00 -3.06 -15.40
CA THR A 50 8.29 -2.91 -16.84
C THR A 50 7.48 -1.80 -17.51
N GLY A 51 6.39 -1.36 -16.89
CA GLY A 51 5.52 -0.33 -17.45
C GLY A 51 6.15 1.06 -17.44
N ARG A 52 5.46 1.98 -18.12
CA ARG A 52 5.82 3.39 -18.23
C ARG A 52 4.56 4.24 -18.12
N PHE A 53 4.64 5.31 -17.34
CA PHE A 53 3.63 6.36 -17.30
C PHE A 53 4.21 7.63 -17.92
N LEU A 54 3.62 8.07 -19.03
CA LEU A 54 4.18 9.14 -19.87
C LEU A 54 5.62 8.82 -20.29
N TRP A 55 6.60 9.60 -19.84
CA TRP A 55 8.03 9.41 -20.10
C TRP A 55 8.78 8.73 -18.94
N VAL A 56 8.10 8.36 -17.84
CA VAL A 56 8.73 7.84 -16.62
C VAL A 56 8.51 6.33 -16.49
N GLU A 57 9.58 5.56 -16.28
CA GLU A 57 9.49 4.12 -16.03
C GLU A 57 8.83 3.86 -14.67
N ASN A 58 7.82 2.98 -14.60
CA ASN A 58 7.04 2.83 -13.38
C ASN A 58 7.88 2.39 -12.17
N LYS A 59 8.94 1.62 -12.39
CA LYS A 59 9.84 1.15 -11.33
C LYS A 59 10.48 2.29 -10.53
N THR A 60 10.57 3.51 -11.11
CA THR A 60 11.13 4.66 -10.40
C THR A 60 10.24 5.16 -9.27
N PHE A 61 8.92 4.94 -9.36
CA PHE A 61 7.98 5.24 -8.27
C PHE A 61 8.17 4.28 -7.07
N PHE A 62 8.80 3.12 -7.27
CA PHE A 62 9.01 2.08 -6.26
C PHE A 62 10.50 1.88 -5.88
N ARG A 63 11.23 2.98 -5.64
CA ARG A 63 12.67 2.97 -5.31
C ARG A 63 12.99 2.24 -3.99
N LYS A 64 12.67 2.87 -2.86
CA LYS A 64 12.85 2.35 -1.50
C LYS A 64 11.73 2.90 -0.60
N ALA A 65 11.06 2.03 0.16
CA ALA A 65 10.06 2.42 1.15
C ALA A 65 10.61 2.35 2.57
N LEU A 66 11.73 3.04 2.82
CA LEU A 66 12.42 3.03 4.11
C LEU A 66 12.27 4.39 4.81
N VAL A 67 11.74 4.37 6.02
CA VAL A 67 11.71 5.55 6.89
C VAL A 67 13.16 5.89 7.26
N GLY A 68 13.57 7.14 7.06
CA GLY A 68 14.94 7.58 7.33
C GLY A 68 15.95 7.37 6.19
N ASP A 69 15.53 6.93 4.99
CA ASP A 69 16.46 6.76 3.83
C ASP A 69 17.21 8.05 3.45
N TRP A 70 16.69 9.22 3.86
CA TRP A 70 17.34 10.52 3.68
C TRP A 70 18.70 10.65 4.38
N ILE A 71 18.96 9.86 5.44
CA ILE A 71 20.24 9.88 6.17
C ILE A 71 21.37 9.25 5.33
N SER A 72 21.00 8.37 4.40
CA SER A 72 21.92 7.60 3.55
C SER A 72 21.88 8.03 2.08
N ALA A 73 21.29 9.20 1.79
CA ALA A 73 21.18 9.77 0.45
C ALA A 73 22.40 10.62 0.07
#